data_AF-A0A0R2T4L5-F1
#
_entry.id   AF-A0A0R2T4L5-F1
#
_cell.length_a   1.000
_cell.length_b   1.000
_cell.length_c   1.000
_cell.angle_alpha   90.00
_cell.angle_beta   90.00
_cell.angle_gamma   90.00
#
_symmetry.space_group_name_H-M   'P 1'
#
loop_
_entity.id
_entity.type
_entity.pdbx_description
1 polymer ?
#
loop_
_entity_poly.entity_id
_entity_poly.type
_entity_poly.pdbx_seq_one_letter_code
_entity_poly.pdbx_strand_id
1 'polypeptide(L)'
;LFWLVYLLASSLFIAIIWHLIVFRRAVLLTYGIRAIAIAMLATPWPSHVDGPHLAPALMVLALDGITLGSDAALRAFVPLFLSVVLGLVVAAIVWLRERKRRGFAAK
;
A
#
# COMPACT_ATOMS: atom_id res chain seq x y z
N LEU A 1 17.30 -11.50 -9.03
CA LEU A 1 16.48 -11.08 -10.19
C LEU A 1 15.01 -10.82 -9.81
N PHE A 2 14.31 -11.79 -9.19
CA PHE A 2 12.88 -11.69 -8.83
C PHE A 2 12.49 -10.38 -8.12
N TRP A 3 13.19 -10.02 -7.04
CA TRP A 3 12.94 -8.78 -6.29
C TRP A 3 13.08 -7.51 -7.13
N LEU A 4 14.05 -7.48 -8.03
CA LEU A 4 14.30 -6.32 -8.88
C LEU A 4 13.15 -6.14 -9.89
N VAL A 5 12.70 -7.25 -10.50
CA VAL A 5 11.54 -7.25 -11.39
C VAL A 5 10.28 -6.83 -10.64
N TYR A 6 10.07 -7.35 -9.43
CA TYR A 6 8.92 -6.98 -8.60
C TYR A 6 8.93 -5.49 -8.22
N LEU A 7 10.04 -4.98 -7.71
CA LEU A 7 10.15 -3.57 -7.32
C LEU A 7 9.99 -2.63 -8.51
N LEU A 8 10.51 -3.00 -9.68
CA LEU A 8 10.27 -2.25 -10.92
C LEU A 8 8.79 -2.25 -11.30
N ALA A 9 8.14 -3.41 -11.27
CA ALA A 9 6.71 -3.53 -11.58
C ALA A 9 5.85 -2.74 -10.59
N SER A 10 6.09 -2.87 -9.29
CA SER A 10 5.39 -2.12 -8.25
C SER A 10 5.61 -0.62 -8.41
N SER A 11 6.83 -0.18 -8.70
CA SER A 11 7.15 1.23 -8.93
C SER A 11 6.44 1.78 -10.17
N LEU A 12 6.38 1.00 -11.26
CA LEU A 12 5.63 1.37 -12.46
C LEU A 12 4.13 1.50 -12.15
N PHE A 13 3.56 0.56 -11.41
CA PHE A 13 2.15 0.59 -11.02
C PHE A 13 1.82 1.79 -10.13
N ILE A 14 2.71 2.09 -9.16
CA ILE A 14 2.60 3.28 -8.31
C ILE A 14 2.68 4.56 -9.16
N ALA A 15 3.60 4.62 -10.13
CA ALA A 15 3.74 5.77 -11.02
C ALA A 15 2.48 5.98 -11.90
N ILE A 16 1.91 4.91 -12.43
CA ILE A 16 0.64 4.94 -13.19
C ILE A 16 -0.49 5.45 -12.29
N ILE A 17 -0.63 4.90 -11.08
CA ILE A 17 -1.64 5.34 -10.10
C ILE A 17 -1.44 6.82 -9.75
N TRP A 18 -0.20 7.25 -9.60
CA TRP A 18 0.13 8.64 -9.28
C TRP A 18 -0.31 9.60 -10.39
N HIS A 19 -0.18 9.18 -11.65
CA HIS A 19 -0.57 9.97 -12.82
C HIS A 19 -2.08 9.93 -13.09
N LEU A 20 -2.71 8.76 -12.95
CA LEU A 20 -4.12 8.56 -13.25
C LEU A 20 -5.04 9.12 -12.15
N ILE A 21 -4.65 8.97 -10.89
CA ILE A 21 -5.46 9.35 -9.73
C ILE A 21 -5.07 10.75 -9.26
N VAL A 22 -5.72 11.76 -9.85
CA VAL A 22 -5.61 13.17 -9.45
C VAL A 22 -7.02 13.76 -9.31
N PHE A 23 -7.64 13.57 -8.16
CA PHE A 23 -8.93 14.20 -7.87
C PHE A 23 -8.74 15.61 -7.32
N ARG A 24 -8.93 16.63 -8.16
CA ARG A 24 -8.76 18.04 -7.74
C ARG A 24 -9.73 18.48 -6.64
N ARG A 25 -10.95 17.93 -6.59
CA ARG A 25 -11.97 18.26 -5.57
C ARG A 25 -11.82 17.45 -4.27
N ALA A 26 -11.31 16.22 -4.35
CA ALA A 26 -11.18 15.30 -3.21
C ALA A 26 -9.70 14.95 -2.97
N VAL A 27 -8.92 15.96 -2.57
CA VAL A 27 -7.48 15.82 -2.33
C VAL A 27 -7.19 14.74 -1.26
N LEU A 28 -8.02 14.64 -0.23
CA LEU A 28 -7.90 13.57 0.79
C LEU A 28 -8.06 12.17 0.18
N LEU A 29 -9.04 12.00 -0.71
CA LEU A 29 -9.28 10.71 -1.39
C LEU A 29 -8.08 10.33 -2.26
N THR A 30 -7.46 11.30 -2.93
CA THR A 30 -6.24 11.08 -3.73
C THR A 30 -5.10 10.57 -2.86
N TYR A 31 -4.86 11.19 -1.70
CA TYR A 31 -3.84 10.72 -0.76
C TYR A 31 -4.16 9.34 -0.19
N GLY A 32 -5.43 9.09 0.13
CA GLY A 32 -5.89 7.79 0.64
C GLY A 32 -5.65 6.65 -0.36
N ILE A 33 -6.07 6.82 -1.62
CA ILE A 33 -5.90 5.78 -2.64
C ILE A 33 -4.42 5.51 -2.92
N ARG A 34 -3.59 6.56 -3.00
CA ARG A 34 -2.14 6.40 -3.17
C ARG A 34 -1.50 5.64 -2.01
N ALA A 35 -1.89 5.95 -0.78
CA ALA A 35 -1.39 5.25 0.40
C ALA A 35 -1.82 3.77 0.42
N ILE A 36 -3.08 3.48 0.07
CA ILE A 36 -3.58 2.11 -0.05
C ILE A 36 -2.78 1.35 -1.12
N ALA A 37 -2.60 1.93 -2.30
CA ALA A 37 -1.85 1.30 -3.38
C ALA A 37 -0.40 0.98 -3.00
N ILE A 38 0.27 1.92 -2.32
CA ILE A 38 1.63 1.71 -1.83
C ILE A 38 1.66 0.59 -0.79
N ALA A 39 0.77 0.60 0.20
CA ALA A 39 0.70 -0.47 1.19
C ALA A 39 0.43 -1.84 0.54
N MET A 40 -0.49 -1.91 -0.42
CA MET A 40 -0.81 -3.16 -1.12
C MET A 40 0.37 -3.73 -1.92
N LEU A 41 1.22 -2.87 -2.48
CA LEU A 41 2.33 -3.26 -3.37
C LEU A 41 3.70 -3.26 -2.70
N ALA A 42 3.83 -2.71 -1.49
CA ALA A 42 5.13 -2.53 -0.85
C ALA A 42 5.23 -3.19 0.54
N THR A 43 4.22 -3.95 0.97
CA THR A 43 4.30 -4.74 2.21
C THR A 43 4.91 -6.12 1.90
N PRO A 44 6.19 -6.38 2.23
CA PRO A 44 6.75 -7.72 2.16
C PRO A 44 6.28 -8.58 3.33
N TRP A 45 6.12 -9.88 3.09
CA TRP A 45 5.81 -10.90 4.08
C TRP A 45 6.46 -12.24 3.73
N PRO A 46 6.86 -13.09 4.70
CA PRO A 46 7.42 -14.41 4.39
C PRO A 46 6.49 -15.24 3.50
N SER A 47 7.01 -15.78 2.41
CA SER A 47 6.23 -16.63 1.50
C SER A 47 5.88 -17.97 2.15
N HIS A 48 6.72 -18.43 3.08
CA HIS A 48 6.50 -19.64 3.88
C HIS A 48 6.88 -19.38 5.33
N VAL A 49 6.37 -20.19 6.27
CA VAL A 49 6.65 -20.02 7.71
C VAL A 49 8.12 -20.25 8.03
N ASP A 50 8.74 -21.23 7.35
CA ASP A 50 10.13 -21.64 7.59
C ASP A 50 11.11 -21.15 6.50
N GLY A 51 10.61 -20.38 5.53
CA GLY A 51 11.38 -19.97 4.36
C GLY A 51 12.02 -18.58 4.53
N PRO A 52 13.27 -18.36 4.06
CA PRO A 52 13.91 -17.04 4.09
C PRO A 52 13.36 -16.10 3.00
N HIS A 53 12.48 -16.60 2.13
CA HIS A 53 11.97 -15.85 1.00
C HIS A 53 10.77 -15.00 1.40
N LEU A 54 10.85 -13.72 1.05
CA LEU A 54 9.76 -12.77 1.18
C LEU A 54 8.95 -12.75 -0.13
N ALA A 55 7.67 -12.45 -0.01
CA ALA A 55 6.76 -12.19 -1.12
C ALA A 55 5.83 -11.02 -0.72
N PRO A 56 5.13 -10.40 -1.68
CA PRO A 56 4.17 -9.35 -1.36
C PRO A 56 3.04 -9.91 -0.49
N ALA A 57 2.71 -9.25 0.61
CA ALA A 57 1.67 -9.70 1.53
C ALA A 57 0.31 -9.89 0.82
N LEU A 58 -0.01 -9.03 -0.16
CA LEU A 58 -1.19 -9.20 -1.01
C LEU A 58 -1.16 -10.52 -1.79
N MET A 59 -0.01 -10.90 -2.35
CA MET A 59 0.15 -12.13 -3.11
C MET A 59 0.08 -13.35 -2.19
N VAL A 60 0.74 -13.28 -1.02
CA VAL A 60 0.68 -14.36 -0.02
C VAL A 60 -0.75 -14.54 0.48
N LEU A 61 -1.46 -13.45 0.81
CA LEU A 61 -2.85 -13.48 1.23
C LEU A 61 -3.76 -14.15 0.18
N ALA A 62 -3.62 -13.75 -1.09
CA ALA A 62 -4.44 -14.29 -2.17
C ALA A 62 -4.14 -15.77 -2.42
N LEU A 63 -2.86 -16.15 -2.51
CA LEU A 63 -2.45 -17.53 -2.77
C LEU A 63 -2.82 -18.45 -1.60
N ASP A 64 -2.48 -18.08 -0.36
CA ASP A 64 -2.80 -18.88 0.82
C ASP A 64 -4.33 -19.01 0.97
N GLY A 65 -5.08 -17.93 0.74
CA GLY A 65 -6.55 -17.97 0.81
C GLY A 65 -7.19 -18.91 -0.19
N ILE A 66 -6.68 -18.96 -1.43
CA ILE A 66 -7.23 -19.83 -2.49
C ILE A 66 -6.74 -21.28 -2.35
N THR A 67 -5.53 -21.50 -1.82
CA THR A 67 -4.88 -22.84 -1.84
C THR A 67 -4.92 -23.58 -0.51
N LEU A 68 -4.81 -22.86 0.62
CA LEU A 68 -4.70 -23.42 1.97
C LEU A 68 -5.88 -23.04 2.87
N GLY A 69 -6.72 -22.11 2.44
CA GLY A 69 -7.90 -21.65 3.15
C GLY A 69 -7.69 -20.36 3.95
N SER A 70 -8.77 -19.86 4.56
CA SER A 70 -8.79 -18.56 5.25
C SER A 70 -7.81 -18.45 6.41
N ASP A 71 -7.64 -19.54 7.18
CA ASP A 71 -6.80 -19.53 8.38
C ASP A 71 -5.33 -19.31 8.04
N ALA A 72 -4.84 -19.94 6.96
CA ALA A 72 -3.48 -19.73 6.47
C ALA A 72 -3.28 -18.30 5.95
N ALA A 73 -4.30 -17.72 5.33
CA ALA A 73 -4.26 -16.38 4.74
C ALA A 73 -4.12 -15.26 5.79
N LEU A 74 -4.61 -15.49 7.03
CA LEU A 74 -4.60 -14.50 8.10
C LEU A 74 -3.19 -13.99 8.45
N ARG A 75 -2.15 -14.83 8.29
CA ARG A 75 -0.76 -14.43 8.56
C ARG A 75 -0.30 -13.26 7.71
N ALA A 76 -0.77 -13.18 6.46
CA ALA A 76 -0.45 -12.10 5.54
C ALA A 76 -1.48 -10.97 5.58
N PHE A 77 -2.71 -11.27 6.03
CA PHE A 77 -3.76 -10.27 6.19
C PHE A 77 -3.41 -9.21 7.23
N VAL A 78 -3.04 -9.62 8.45
CA VAL A 78 -2.75 -8.70 9.56
C VAL A 78 -1.67 -7.66 9.21
N PRO A 79 -0.47 -8.04 8.72
CA PRO A 79 0.56 -7.07 8.35
C PRO A 79 0.14 -6.17 7.18
N LEU A 80 -0.59 -6.70 6.20
CA LEU A 80 -1.12 -5.91 5.09
C LEU A 80 -2.13 -4.86 5.57
N PHE A 81 -3.07 -5.28 6.41
CA PHE A 81 -4.08 -4.40 7.00
C PHE A 81 -3.43 -3.28 7.83
N LEU A 82 -2.46 -3.62 8.68
CA LEU A 82 -1.72 -2.62 9.47
C LEU A 82 -0.95 -1.65 8.57
N SER A 83 -0.36 -2.12 7.47
CA SER A 83 0.33 -1.27 6.50
C SER A 83 -0.62 -0.29 5.83
N VAL A 84 -1.84 -0.74 5.47
CA VAL A 84 -2.89 0.12 4.90
C VAL A 84 -3.33 1.18 5.92
N VAL A 85 -3.61 0.78 7.16
CA VAL A 85 -4.01 1.72 8.23
C VAL A 85 -2.92 2.76 8.47
N LEU A 86 -1.65 2.33 8.58
CA LEU A 86 -0.52 3.24 8.74
C LEU A 86 -0.39 4.19 7.54
N GLY A 87 -0.52 3.68 6.32
CA GLY A 87 -0.52 4.48 5.10
C GLY A 87 -1.62 5.55 5.11
N LEU A 88 -2.84 5.19 5.52
CA LEU A 88 -3.95 6.12 5.64
C LEU A 88 -3.72 7.20 6.70
N VAL A 89 -3.11 6.84 7.84
CA VAL A 89 -2.70 7.80 8.87
C VAL A 89 -1.68 8.79 8.31
N VAL A 90 -0.66 8.31 7.60
CA VAL A 90 0.34 9.16 6.94
C VAL A 90 -0.32 10.08 5.91
N ALA A 91 -1.21 9.55 5.07
CA ALA A 91 -1.99 10.32 4.11
C ALA A 91 -2.80 11.44 4.77
N ALA A 92 -3.48 11.14 5.88
CA ALA A 92 -4.25 12.12 6.65
C ALA A 92 -3.35 13.22 7.24
N ILE A 93 -2.19 12.86 7.80
CA ILE A 93 -1.22 13.83 8.33
C ILE A 93 -0.70 14.75 7.22
N VAL A 94 -0.32 14.19 6.07
CA VAL A 94 0.16 14.97 4.92
C VAL A 94 -0.93 15.93 4.44
N TRP A 95 -2.16 15.43 4.29
CA TRP A 95 -3.30 16.26 3.89
C TRP A 95 -3.56 17.41 4.89
N LEU A 96 -3.54 17.13 6.20
CA LEU A 96 -3.73 18.16 7.23
C LEU A 96 -2.62 19.23 7.18
N ARG A 97 -1.36 18.82 6.97
CA ARG A 97 -0.22 19.74 6.82
C ARG A 97 -0.36 20.62 5.59
N GLU A 98 -0.74 20.06 4.45
CA GLU A 98 -0.94 20.81 3.22
C GLU A 98 -2.12 21.77 3.31
N ARG A 99 -3.23 21.34 3.94
CA ARG A 99 -4.38 22.20 4.19
C ARG A 99 -3.99 23.42 5.05
N LYS A 100 -3.21 23.21 6.12
CA LYS A 100 -2.69 24.31 6.95
C LYS A 100 -1.80 25.27 6.16
N ARG A 101 -0.87 24.76 5.33
CA ARG A 101 0.00 25.60 4.47
C ARG A 101 -0.81 26.48 3.51
N ARG A 102 -1.82 25.92 2.85
CA ARG A 102 -2.68 26.69 1.93
C ARG A 102 -3.53 27.74 2.66
N GLY A 103 -4.00 27.44 3.87
CA GLY A 103 -4.72 28.42 4.70
C GLY A 103 -3.84 29.55 5.24
N PHE A 104 -2.54 29.30 5.44
CA PHE A 104 -1.59 30.32 5.88
C PHE A 104 -1.12 31.22 4.73
N ALA A 105 -1.04 30.70 3.50
CA ALA A 105 -0.68 31.48 2.31
C ALA A 105 -1.83 32.36 1.75
N ALA A 106 -3.04 32.24 2.31
CA ALA A 106 -4.22 33.02 1.93
C ALA A 106 -4.54 34.15 2.93
N LYS A 107 -3.73 34.31 3.98
CA LYS A 107 -3.72 35.46 4.89
C LYS A 107 -2.54 36.35 4.54
#